data_AF-A0A965L802-F1
#
_entry.id   AF-A0A965L802-F1
#
_cell.length_a   1.000
_cell.length_b   1.000
_cell.length_c   1.000
_cell.angle_alpha   90.00
_cell.angle_beta   90.00
_cell.angle_gamma   90.00
#
_symmetry.space_group_name_H-M   'P 1'
#
loop_
_entity.id
_entity.type
_entity.pdbx_description
1 polymer ?
#
loop_
_entity_poly.entity_id
_entity_poly.type
_entity_poly.pdbx_seq_one_letter_code
_entity_poly.pdbx_strand_id
1 'polypeptide(L)' 'MSFTQLDPSLPVTVEGKGKGYAFAVIDYGQEHSLIWVTAIDDTGEIWCAPNARVRVQSNWTMGRRKQDGPRDGDCS' A
#
# COMPACT_ATOMS: atom_id res chain seq x y z
N MET A 1 8.29 20.54 -1.45
CA MET A 1 7.81 19.39 -2.25
C MET A 1 8.99 18.48 -2.53
N SER A 2 8.92 17.23 -2.09
CA SER A 2 9.99 16.24 -2.28
C SER A 2 9.45 15.00 -3.00
N PHE A 3 10.19 14.49 -3.97
CA PHE A 3 9.96 13.19 -4.60
C PHE A 3 11.06 12.25 -4.15
N THR A 4 10.69 11.15 -3.49
CA THR A 4 11.63 10.15 -3.00
C THR A 4 11.38 8.83 -3.71
N GLN A 5 12.34 8.37 -4.50
CA GLN A 5 12.31 7.03 -5.08
C GLN A 5 12.59 5.99 -4.00
N LEU A 6 11.81 4.90 -4.00
CA LEU A 6 12.00 3.76 -3.12
C LEU A 6 12.91 2.74 -3.81
N ASP A 7 13.98 2.35 -3.11
CA ASP A 7 14.88 1.29 -3.53
C ASP A 7 15.21 0.43 -2.30
N PRO A 8 14.66 -0.80 -2.18
CA PRO A 8 13.86 -1.53 -3.17
C PRO A 8 12.38 -1.10 -3.21
N SER A 9 11.70 -1.42 -4.32
CA SER A 9 10.24 -1.24 -4.44
C SER A 9 9.48 -2.09 -3.41
N LEU A 10 8.44 -1.52 -2.82
CA LEU A 10 7.67 -2.16 -1.75
C LEU A 10 6.37 -2.77 -2.28
N PRO A 11 6.07 -4.05 -1.99
CA PRO A 11 4.78 -4.64 -2.34
C PRO A 11 3.67 -4.06 -1.46
N VAL A 12 2.70 -3.42 -2.10
CA VAL A 12 1.56 -2.75 -1.46
C VAL A 12 0.24 -3.18 -2.09
N THR A 13 -0.85 -2.84 -1.42
CA THR A 13 -2.22 -2.95 -1.90
C THR A 13 -2.85 -1.56 -1.80
N VAL A 14 -3.43 -1.09 -2.90
CA VAL A 14 -4.15 0.17 -2.97
C VAL A 14 -5.66 -0.11 -2.90
N GLU A 15 -6.34 0.52 -1.95
CA GLU A 15 -7.79 0.40 -1.80
C GLU A 15 -8.51 0.81 -3.10
N GLY A 16 -9.35 -0.09 -3.64
CA GLY A 16 -10.09 0.11 -4.88
C GLY A 16 -9.31 -0.15 -6.18
N LYS A 17 -8.00 -0.42 -6.13
CA LYS A 17 -7.18 -0.76 -7.31
C LYS A 17 -6.57 -2.16 -7.25
N GLY A 18 -6.22 -2.65 -6.07
CA GLY A 18 -5.65 -3.99 -5.89
C GLY A 18 -4.17 -3.97 -5.52
N LYS A 19 -3.47 -5.07 -5.82
CA LYS A 19 -2.06 -5.28 -5.46
C LYS A 19 -1.14 -4.60 -6.46
N GLY A 20 0.03 -4.19 -5.98
CA GLY A 20 1.05 -3.57 -6.80
C GLY A 20 2.36 -3.33 -6.06
N TYR A 21 3.27 -2.62 -6.73
CA TYR A 21 4.56 -2.22 -6.18
C TYR A 21 4.67 -0.70 -6.11
N ALA A 22 4.92 -0.21 -4.91
CA ALA A 22 5.27 1.18 -4.68
C ALA A 22 6.76 1.39 -4.96
N PHE A 23 7.06 2.36 -5.82
CA PHE A 23 8.45 2.69 -6.20
C PHE A 23 8.82 4.14 -5.91
N ALA A 24 7.87 4.98 -5.48
CA ALA A 24 8.17 6.34 -5.04
C ALA A 24 7.11 6.88 -4.06
N VAL A 25 7.50 7.88 -3.28
CA VAL A 25 6.64 8.66 -2.40
C VAL A 25 6.83 10.14 -2.69
N ILE A 26 5.73 10.88 -2.78
CA ILE A 26 5.71 12.32 -2.98
C ILE A 26 5.20 12.97 -1.69
N ASP A 27 6.02 13.85 -1.13
CA ASP A 27 5.67 14.66 0.03
C ASP A 27 5.38 16.10 -0.39
N TYR A 28 4.12 16.49 -0.23
CA TYR A 28 3.61 17.83 -0.49
C TYR A 28 3.70 18.76 0.74
N GLY A 29 4.10 18.25 1.91
CA GLY A 29 4.25 19.00 3.15
C GLY A 29 3.10 18.80 4.16
N GLN A 30 3.06 19.63 5.21
CA GLN A 30 2.21 19.44 6.40
C GLN A 30 0.70 19.37 6.14
N GLU A 31 0.20 20.00 5.08
CA GLU A 31 -1.25 20.07 4.81
C GLU A 31 -1.76 18.92 3.92
N HIS A 32 -0.85 18.06 3.45
CA HIS A 32 -1.18 17.00 2.50
C HIS A 32 -0.72 15.63 3.00
N SER A 33 -1.48 14.60 2.65
CA SER A 33 -1.05 13.23 2.90
C SER A 33 0.15 12.89 1.99
N LEU A 34 1.07 12.07 2.50
CA LEU A 34 2.09 11.42 1.67
C LEU A 34 1.39 10.67 0.53
N ILE A 35 1.80 10.93 -0.70
CA ILE A 35 1.26 10.29 -1.89
C ILE A 35 2.22 9.18 -2.33
N TRP A 36 1.69 7.98 -2.48
CA TRP A 36 2.43 6.81 -2.90
C TRP A 36 2.22 6.57 -4.39
N VAL A 37 3.31 6.42 -5.12
CA VAL A 37 3.31 6.07 -6.54
C VAL A 37 3.48 4.56 -6.65
N THR A 38 2.44 3.91 -7.17
CA THR A 38 2.33 2.45 -7.19
C THR A 38 2.02 1.98 -8.61
N ALA A 39 2.75 0.98 -9.10
CA ALA A 39 2.37 0.24 -10.30
C ALA A 39 1.43 -0.90 -9.90
N ILE A 40 0.23 -0.96 -10.47
CA ILE A 40 -0.76 -2.01 -10.20
C ILE A 40 -0.44 -3.26 -11.02
N ASP A 41 -0.38 -4.42 -10.37
CA ASP A 41 0.05 -5.67 -11.01
C ASP A 41 -0.95 -6.14 -12.07
N ASP A 42 -2.25 -6.02 -11.79
CA ASP A 42 -3.31 -6.58 -12.64
C ASP A 42 -3.51 -5.80 -13.95
N THR A 43 -3.34 -4.47 -13.91
CA THR A 43 -3.63 -3.58 -15.07
C THR A 43 -2.38 -2.94 -15.66
N GLY A 44 -1.25 -2.93 -14.94
CA GLY A 44 -0.05 -2.19 -15.33
C GLY A 44 -0.18 -0.67 -15.20
N GLU A 45 -1.30 -0.16 -14.66
CA GLU A 45 -1.50 1.27 -14.45
C GLU A 45 -0.58 1.80 -13.34
N ILE A 46 -0.01 2.98 -13.55
CA ILE A 46 0.65 3.74 -12.49
C ILE A 46 -0.41 4.58 -11.80
N TRP A 47 -0.55 4.41 -10.49
CA TRP A 47 -1.53 5.09 -9.67
C TRP A 47 -0.89 5.84 -8.51
N CYS A 48 -1.47 7.00 -8.19
CA CYS A 48 -1.09 7.83 -7.05
C CYS A 48 -2.17 7.74 -5.98
N ALA A 49 -1.85 7.19 -4.80
CA ALA A 49 -2.80 7.06 -3.70
C ALA A 49 -2.28 7.76 -2.43
N PRO A 50 -3.16 8.44 -1.66
CA PRO A 50 -2.78 8.98 -0.37
C PRO A 50 -2.49 7.86 0.63
N ASN A 51 -1.62 8.11 1.60
CA ASN A 51 -1.19 7.14 2.61
C ASN A 51 -2.34 6.36 3.26
N ALA A 52 -3.47 7.02 3.54
CA ALA A 52 -4.65 6.40 4.14
C ALA A 52 -5.22 5.22 3.31
N ARG A 53 -5.00 5.19 1.99
CA ARG A 53 -5.52 4.19 1.05
C ARG A 53 -4.51 3.10 0.66
N VAL A 54 -3.30 3.16 1.22
CA VAL A 54 -2.22 2.21 0.89
C VAL A 54 -1.97 1.31 2.08
N ARG A 55 -1.88 0.00 1.83
CA ARG A 55 -1.56 -1.02 2.82
C ARG A 55 -0.37 -1.81 2.33
N VAL A 56 0.53 -2.18 3.23
CA VAL A 56 1.60 -3.10 2.87
C VAL A 56 1.04 -4.51 2.66
N GLN A 57 1.60 -5.27 1.72
CA GLN A 57 1.17 -6.65 1.54
C GLN A 57 1.55 -7.53 2.73
N SER A 58 0.74 -8.57 2.94
CA SER A 58 1.00 -9.64 3.90
C SER A 58 2.29 -10.38 3.54
N ASN A 59 3.10 -10.68 4.54
CA ASN A 59 4.34 -11.43 4.40
C ASN A 59 4.54 -12.33 5.64
N TRP A 60 4.47 -13.65 5.44
CA TRP A 60 4.52 -14.64 6.52
C TRP A 60 5.89 -14.73 7.19
N THR A 61 7.00 -14.58 6.45
CA THR A 61 8.35 -14.59 7.04
C THR A 61 8.61 -13.35 7.89
N MET A 62 7.96 -12.23 7.53
CA MET A 62 8.03 -10.98 8.29
C MET A 62 6.90 -10.83 9.33
N GLY A 63 6.16 -11.91 9.63
CA GLY A 63 5.08 -11.89 10.62
C GLY A 63 3.85 -11.04 10.25
N ARG A 64 3.82 -10.47 9.04
CA ARG A 64 2.71 -9.68 8.50
C ARG A 64 1.62 -10.62 8.01
N ARG A 65 0.79 -11.12 8.92
CA ARG A 65 -0.39 -11.93 8.57
C ARG A 65 -1.46 -11.05 7.94
N LYS A 66 -2.18 -11.59 6.96
CA LYS A 66 -3.39 -10.95 6.44
C LYS A 66 -4.35 -10.77 7.61
N GLN A 67 -4.84 -9.56 7.84
CA GLN A 67 -6.02 -9.39 8.68
C GLN A 67 -7.18 -9.97 7.89
N ASP A 68 -7.47 -11.24 8.13
CA ASP A 68 -8.78 -11.78 7.78
C ASP A 68 -9.80 -11.02 8.63
N GLY A 69 -10.92 -10.63 8.02
CA GLY A 69 -12.01 -9.87 8.67
C GLY A 69 -12.55 -10.57 9.92
N PRO A 70 -13.57 -9.99 10.59
CA PRO A 70 -14.01 -10.46 11.90
C PRO A 70 -14.24 -11.97 11.88
N ARG A 71 -13.64 -12.67 12.86
CA ARG A 71 -14.00 -14.06 13.15
C ARG A 71 -15.38 -14.02 13.76
N ASP A 72 -16.39 -13.94 12.91
CA ASP A 72 -17.77 -14.18 13.29
C ASP A 72 -17.84 -15.64 13.78
N GLY A 73 -17.96 -15.82 15.10
CA GLY A 73 -18.30 -17.08 15.72
C GLY A 73 -17.12 -18.05 15.92
N ASP A 74 -16.61 -18.07 17.14
CA ASP A 74 -16.54 -19.35 17.86
C ASP A 74 -17.15 -19.10 19.23
N CYS A 75 -18.44 -19.44 19.34
CA CYS A 75 -19.12 -19.67 20.60
C CYS A 75 -18.51 -20.92 21.24
N SER A 76 -18.02 -20.80 22.47
CA SER A 76 -18.00 -21.85 23.49
C SER A 76 -17.95 -21.20 24.87
#